data_AF-A0A9D6RTW9-F1
#
_entry.id   AF-A0A9D6RTW9-F1
#
_cell.length_a   1.000
_cell.length_b   1.000
_cell.length_c   1.000
_cell.angle_alpha   90.00
_cell.angle_beta   90.00
_cell.angle_gamma   90.00
#
_symmetry.space_group_name_H-M   'P 1'
#
loop_
_entity.id
_entity.type
_entity.pdbx_description
1 polymer ?
#
loop_
_entity_poly.entity_id
_entity_poly.type
_entity_poly.pdbx_seq_one_letter_code
_entity_poly.pdbx_strand_id
1 'polypeptide(L)'
;MQNRCWILIGSLVMLFVMGLPPQVGISRAVGEKVAVILVGHGLAAEDFPREKLREFRRVMGQVMEAGGEEKAPAELVARLHALEREMRQWKRTPENDPYDAAVKELAERIKQIGGYDMVEVAHNEACGLDVDEAIDSAIKKGAARVVVLTTMVIKGGTHAEDDIARKVEKAKRSHPQVNITYAWPFDTDQLARLFVEQVNRSQL
;
A
#
# COMPACT_ATOMS: atom_id res chain seq x y z
N MET A 1 6.17 64.76 -45.11
CA MET A 1 4.84 64.48 -44.55
C MET A 1 4.18 63.37 -45.35
N GLN A 2 4.29 62.11 -44.90
CA GLN A 2 3.29 61.09 -45.21
C GLN A 2 3.45 59.93 -44.23
N ASN A 3 2.46 59.84 -43.35
CA ASN A 3 2.24 58.76 -42.41
C ASN A 3 1.90 57.48 -43.18
N ARG A 4 2.47 56.35 -42.76
CA ARG A 4 1.80 55.04 -42.86
C ARG A 4 2.40 54.06 -41.84
N CYS A 5 1.76 54.07 -40.68
CA CYS A 5 1.93 53.14 -39.58
C CYS A 5 1.37 51.77 -40.01
N TRP A 6 2.20 50.73 -40.00
CA TRP A 6 1.76 49.35 -40.12
C TRP A 6 1.51 48.81 -38.71
N ILE A 7 0.25 48.52 -38.40
CA ILE A 7 -0.13 47.81 -37.18
C ILE A 7 0.12 46.33 -37.42
N LEU A 8 1.19 45.79 -36.83
CA LEU A 8 1.40 44.36 -36.68
C LEU A 8 0.47 43.86 -35.58
N ILE A 9 -0.54 43.08 -35.96
CA ILE A 9 -1.38 42.31 -35.04
C ILE A 9 -0.53 41.14 -34.55
N GLY A 10 0.10 41.30 -33.38
CA GLY A 10 0.76 40.22 -32.68
C GLY A 10 -0.27 39.36 -31.96
N SER A 11 -0.45 38.12 -32.42
CA SER A 11 -1.23 37.09 -31.73
C SER A 11 -0.69 36.85 -30.32
N LEU A 12 -1.49 37.18 -29.32
CA LEU A 12 -1.24 36.83 -27.93
C LEU A 12 -1.66 35.36 -27.72
N VAL A 13 -0.75 34.42 -27.97
CA VAL A 13 -0.91 33.03 -27.52
C VAL A 13 -0.63 33.03 -26.02
N MET A 14 -1.70 33.10 -25.23
CA MET A 14 -1.65 32.92 -23.79
C MET A 14 -1.42 31.43 -23.52
N LEU A 15 -0.17 30.99 -23.44
CA LEU A 15 0.19 29.68 -22.92
C LEU A 15 -0.23 29.61 -21.46
N PHE A 16 -1.41 29.04 -21.22
CA PHE A 16 -1.85 28.62 -19.89
C PHE A 16 -1.01 27.39 -19.51
N VAL A 17 0.16 27.64 -18.92
CA VAL A 17 0.88 26.60 -18.18
C VAL A 17 0.00 26.28 -16.98
N MET A 18 -0.80 25.21 -17.07
CA MET A 18 -1.45 24.64 -15.90
C MET A 18 -0.36 24.30 -14.89
N GLY A 19 -0.22 25.15 -13.87
CA GLY A 19 0.64 24.90 -12.74
C GLY A 19 0.22 23.59 -12.10
N LEU A 20 1.15 22.63 -12.04
CA LEU A 20 1.04 21.50 -11.14
C LEU A 20 0.74 22.05 -9.74
N PRO A 21 -0.23 21.48 -8.99
CA PRO A 21 -0.47 21.92 -7.63
C PRO A 21 0.85 21.84 -6.84
N PRO A 22 1.10 22.78 -5.90
CA PRO A 22 2.28 22.71 -5.06
C PRO A 22 2.31 21.35 -4.40
N GLN A 23 3.43 20.62 -4.57
CA GLN A 23 3.62 19.37 -3.87
C GLN A 23 3.44 19.67 -2.39
N VAL A 24 2.43 19.06 -1.76
CA VAL A 24 2.26 19.09 -0.32
C VAL A 24 3.40 18.27 0.25
N GLY A 25 4.57 18.89 0.32
CA GLY A 25 5.73 18.33 0.97
C GLY A 25 5.35 18.10 2.42
N ILE A 26 5.47 16.86 2.88
CA ILE A 26 5.45 16.57 4.31
C ILE A 26 6.49 17.52 4.92
N SER A 27 6.06 18.43 5.80
CA SER A 27 7.01 19.22 6.59
C SER A 27 7.72 18.23 7.51
N ARG A 28 8.93 17.85 7.13
CA ARG A 28 9.79 16.91 7.86
C ARG A 28 10.77 17.74 8.67
N ALA A 29 10.87 17.47 9.97
CA ALA A 29 11.97 18.03 10.74
C ALA A 29 13.30 17.51 10.15
N VAL A 30 14.31 18.37 10.10
CA VAL A 30 15.64 18.00 9.58
C VAL A 30 16.15 16.78 10.36
N GLY A 31 16.37 15.66 9.67
CA GLY A 31 16.85 14.41 10.26
C GLY A 31 15.78 13.40 10.66
N GLU A 32 14.48 13.72 10.51
CA GLU A 32 13.39 12.78 10.81
C GLU A 32 13.24 11.70 9.72
N LYS A 33 13.51 10.44 10.09
CA LYS A 33 13.31 9.29 9.21
C LYS A 33 11.83 8.93 9.12
N VAL A 34 11.28 9.03 7.92
CA VAL A 34 9.90 8.64 7.60
C VAL A 34 9.95 7.30 6.88
N ALA A 35 9.19 6.36 7.39
CA ALA A 35 8.91 5.10 6.73
C ALA A 35 7.57 5.13 6.02
N VAL A 36 7.54 4.54 4.84
CA VAL A 36 6.30 4.22 4.15
C VAL A 36 6.12 2.70 4.15
N ILE A 37 4.95 2.22 4.55
CA ILE A 37 4.57 0.81 4.44
C ILE A 37 3.54 0.71 3.33
N LEU A 38 3.91 0.06 2.22
CA LEU A 38 2.99 -0.24 1.13
C LEU A 38 2.39 -1.63 1.36
N VAL A 39 1.08 -1.66 1.58
CA VAL A 39 0.32 -2.88 1.86
C VAL A 39 -0.33 -3.40 0.58
N GLY A 40 0.18 -4.51 0.06
CA GLY A 40 -0.50 -5.32 -0.96
C GLY A 40 -1.66 -6.12 -0.37
N HIS A 41 -2.55 -6.64 -1.22
CA HIS A 41 -3.54 -7.62 -0.78
C HIS A 41 -2.85 -8.87 -0.24
N GLY A 42 -1.94 -9.41 -1.05
CA GLY A 42 -1.24 -10.66 -0.80
C GLY A 42 -1.99 -11.85 -1.38
N LEU A 43 -1.23 -12.77 -1.96
CA LEU A 43 -1.72 -13.99 -2.60
C LEU A 43 -0.83 -15.15 -2.14
N ALA A 44 -1.38 -16.37 -2.15
CA ALA A 44 -0.53 -17.55 -2.05
C ALA A 44 0.31 -17.68 -3.33
N ALA A 45 1.59 -18.05 -3.21
CA ALA A 45 2.41 -18.35 -4.38
C ALA A 45 1.79 -19.50 -5.18
N GLU A 46 1.92 -19.45 -6.50
CA GLU A 46 1.33 -20.44 -7.42
C GLU A 46 1.84 -21.87 -7.18
N ASP A 47 3.09 -21.99 -6.71
CA ASP A 47 3.76 -23.25 -6.38
C ASP A 47 3.60 -23.65 -4.91
N PHE A 48 2.83 -22.90 -4.10
CA PHE A 48 2.56 -23.28 -2.72
C PHE A 48 1.77 -24.61 -2.67
N PRO A 49 2.13 -25.56 -1.78
CA PRO A 49 1.56 -26.91 -1.85
C PRO A 49 0.03 -26.93 -1.69
N ARG A 50 -0.65 -27.52 -2.69
CA ARG A 50 -2.12 -27.49 -2.80
C ARG A 50 -2.82 -28.17 -1.62
N GLU A 51 -2.22 -29.21 -1.07
CA GLU A 51 -2.71 -29.92 0.10
C GLU A 51 -2.68 -29.04 1.36
N LYS A 52 -1.63 -28.23 1.55
CA LYS A 52 -1.54 -27.27 2.65
C LYS A 52 -2.56 -26.16 2.49
N LEU A 53 -2.76 -25.67 1.26
CA LEU A 53 -3.77 -24.65 0.99
C LEU A 53 -5.20 -25.18 1.23
N ARG A 54 -5.47 -26.44 0.86
CA ARG A 54 -6.75 -27.10 1.20
C ARG A 54 -6.91 -27.26 2.71
N GLU A 55 -5.86 -27.65 3.40
CA GLU A 55 -5.88 -27.77 4.86
C GLU A 55 -6.14 -26.40 5.51
N PHE A 56 -5.47 -25.35 5.06
CA PHE A 56 -5.66 -23.99 5.55
C PHE A 56 -7.12 -23.55 5.44
N ARG A 57 -7.73 -23.70 4.26
CA ARG A 57 -9.16 -23.38 4.06
C ARG A 57 -10.08 -24.19 4.96
N ARG A 58 -9.81 -25.50 5.13
CA ARG A 58 -10.59 -26.38 6.01
C ARG A 58 -10.50 -25.91 7.47
N VAL A 59 -9.28 -25.67 7.95
CA VAL A 59 -9.03 -25.23 9.34
C VAL A 59 -9.64 -23.85 9.58
N MET A 60 -9.46 -22.91 8.65
CA MET A 60 -10.09 -21.58 8.70
C MET A 60 -11.62 -21.69 8.80
N GLY A 61 -12.24 -22.53 7.98
CA GLY A 61 -13.68 -22.80 8.03
C GLY A 61 -14.13 -23.30 9.40
N GLN A 62 -13.41 -24.25 9.98
CA GLN A 62 -13.71 -24.77 11.33
C GLN A 62 -13.56 -23.71 12.43
N VAL A 63 -12.57 -22.82 12.32
CA VAL A 63 -12.39 -21.69 13.26
C VAL A 63 -13.56 -20.70 13.12
N MET A 64 -14.00 -20.42 11.90
CA MET A 64 -15.16 -19.55 11.64
C MET A 64 -16.47 -20.16 12.14
N GLU A 65 -16.69 -21.46 11.93
CA GLU A 65 -17.83 -22.21 12.45
C GLU A 65 -17.89 -22.21 13.99
N ALA A 66 -16.72 -22.24 14.65
CA ALA A 66 -16.63 -22.10 16.11
C ALA A 66 -16.91 -20.66 16.61
N GLY A 67 -17.08 -19.69 15.71
CA GLY A 67 -17.36 -18.30 16.04
C GLY A 67 -16.11 -17.42 16.22
N GLY A 68 -15.00 -17.79 15.57
CA GLY A 68 -13.75 -17.02 15.57
C GLY A 68 -12.64 -17.64 16.41
N GLU A 69 -11.43 -17.08 16.28
CA GLU A 69 -10.23 -17.58 16.96
C GLU A 69 -10.37 -17.61 18.48
N GLU A 70 -11.10 -16.67 19.07
CA GLU A 70 -11.31 -16.61 20.53
C GLU A 70 -12.14 -17.78 21.08
N LYS A 71 -12.98 -18.39 20.24
CA LYS A 71 -13.91 -19.47 20.63
C LYS A 71 -13.49 -20.84 20.12
N ALA A 72 -12.63 -20.88 19.11
CA ALA A 72 -12.14 -22.12 18.52
C ALA A 72 -11.15 -22.86 19.46
N PRO A 73 -11.03 -24.19 19.34
CA PRO A 73 -10.01 -24.94 20.09
C PRO A 73 -8.60 -24.39 19.83
N ALA A 74 -7.81 -24.23 20.88
CA ALA A 74 -6.48 -23.62 20.79
C ALA A 74 -5.54 -24.35 19.82
N GLU A 75 -5.61 -25.67 19.74
CA GLU A 75 -4.84 -26.48 18.78
C GLU A 75 -5.21 -26.17 17.32
N LEU A 76 -6.48 -25.88 17.06
CA LEU A 76 -6.99 -25.58 15.73
C LEU A 76 -6.52 -24.18 15.29
N VAL A 77 -6.59 -23.20 16.20
CA VAL A 77 -6.07 -21.84 15.98
C VAL A 77 -4.54 -21.89 15.77
N ALA A 78 -3.82 -22.64 16.59
CA ALA A 78 -2.38 -22.81 16.43
C ALA A 78 -2.03 -23.43 15.07
N ARG A 79 -2.83 -24.40 14.59
CA ARG A 79 -2.66 -24.99 13.25
C ARG A 79 -2.97 -23.99 12.14
N LEU A 80 -4.01 -23.18 12.28
CA LEU A 80 -4.35 -22.11 11.33
C LEU A 80 -3.17 -21.15 11.17
N HIS A 81 -2.66 -20.62 12.29
CA HIS A 81 -1.53 -19.69 12.28
C HIS A 81 -0.25 -20.33 11.77
N ALA A 82 -0.02 -21.63 12.04
CA ALA A 82 1.13 -22.34 11.49
C ALA A 82 1.08 -22.41 9.95
N LEU A 83 -0.07 -22.78 9.39
CA LEU A 83 -0.27 -22.84 7.94
C LEU A 83 -0.16 -21.45 7.30
N GLU A 84 -0.71 -20.41 7.95
CA GLU A 84 -0.57 -19.03 7.47
C GLU A 84 0.90 -18.58 7.46
N ARG A 85 1.64 -18.84 8.54
CA ARG A 85 3.07 -18.51 8.61
C ARG A 85 3.86 -19.23 7.53
N GLU A 86 3.60 -20.52 7.30
CA GLU A 86 4.23 -21.27 6.20
C GLU A 86 3.93 -20.64 4.84
N MET A 87 2.69 -20.21 4.59
CA MET A 87 2.26 -19.56 3.35
C MET A 87 2.94 -18.19 3.14
N ARG A 88 2.99 -17.38 4.19
CA ARG A 88 3.64 -16.06 4.21
C ARG A 88 5.15 -16.16 3.99
N GLN A 89 5.81 -17.14 4.61
CA GLN A 89 7.26 -17.33 4.53
C GLN A 89 7.71 -18.09 3.28
N TRP A 90 6.77 -18.62 2.49
CA TRP A 90 7.08 -19.35 1.28
C TRP A 90 7.78 -18.44 0.26
N LYS A 91 8.93 -18.91 -0.25
CA LYS A 91 9.83 -18.12 -1.10
C LYS A 91 9.09 -17.58 -2.32
N ARG A 92 9.13 -16.26 -2.49
CA ARG A 92 8.55 -15.57 -3.65
C ARG A 92 9.58 -15.32 -4.73
N THR A 93 9.17 -15.52 -5.97
CA THR A 93 9.87 -15.12 -7.19
C THR A 93 8.87 -14.44 -8.14
N PRO A 94 9.33 -13.63 -9.11
CA PRO A 94 8.44 -13.03 -10.11
C PRO A 94 7.62 -14.07 -10.89
N GLU A 95 8.12 -15.30 -11.00
CA GLU A 95 7.44 -16.40 -11.70
C GLU A 95 6.33 -17.05 -10.87
N ASN A 96 6.51 -17.22 -9.55
CA ASN A 96 5.50 -17.88 -8.69
C ASN A 96 4.58 -16.89 -7.95
N ASP A 97 4.91 -15.60 -7.93
CA ASP A 97 4.10 -14.52 -7.37
C ASP A 97 4.40 -13.20 -8.11
N PRO A 98 3.91 -13.05 -9.35
CA PRO A 98 4.08 -11.82 -10.12
C PRO A 98 3.40 -10.61 -9.47
N TYR A 99 2.39 -10.83 -8.63
CA TYR A 99 1.72 -9.77 -7.89
C TYR A 99 2.64 -9.16 -6.82
N ASP A 100 3.27 -9.98 -5.96
CA ASP A 100 4.25 -9.49 -4.99
C ASP A 100 5.42 -8.77 -5.66
N ALA A 101 5.90 -9.29 -6.81
CA ALA A 101 6.93 -8.62 -7.59
C ALA A 101 6.48 -7.22 -8.06
N ALA A 102 5.26 -7.07 -8.55
CA ALA A 102 4.70 -5.77 -8.97
C ALA A 102 4.51 -4.80 -7.79
N VAL A 103 4.08 -5.30 -6.61
CA VAL A 103 3.98 -4.47 -5.40
C VAL A 103 5.35 -3.97 -4.95
N LYS A 104 6.38 -4.83 -5.00
CA LYS A 104 7.77 -4.44 -4.71
C LYS A 104 8.32 -3.42 -5.69
N GLU A 105 8.02 -3.58 -6.97
CA GLU A 105 8.36 -2.57 -7.98
C GLU A 105 7.70 -1.22 -7.65
N LEU A 106 6.39 -1.22 -7.37
CA LEU A 106 5.66 -0.01 -6.99
C LEU A 106 6.25 0.65 -5.73
N ALA A 107 6.61 -0.13 -4.71
CA ALA A 107 7.25 0.38 -3.49
C ALA A 107 8.56 1.10 -3.81
N GLU A 108 9.39 0.54 -4.70
CA GLU A 108 10.65 1.16 -5.11
C GLU A 108 10.41 2.44 -5.92
N ARG A 109 9.37 2.47 -6.78
CA ARG A 109 8.98 3.71 -7.49
C ARG A 109 8.49 4.79 -6.53
N ILE A 110 7.69 4.43 -5.51
CA ILE A 110 7.24 5.37 -4.46
C ILE A 110 8.44 5.92 -3.70
N LYS A 111 9.41 5.07 -3.35
CA LYS A 111 10.64 5.49 -2.67
C LYS A 111 11.38 6.55 -3.47
N GLN A 112 11.62 6.27 -4.75
CA GLN A 112 12.38 7.12 -5.66
C GLN A 112 11.67 8.45 -5.93
N ILE A 113 10.38 8.42 -6.25
CA ILE A 113 9.59 9.62 -6.58
C ILE A 113 9.37 10.50 -5.34
N GLY A 114 9.07 9.88 -4.19
CA GLY A 114 8.77 10.58 -2.95
C GLY A 114 9.99 11.01 -2.13
N GLY A 115 11.19 10.54 -2.48
CA GLY A 115 12.41 10.82 -1.71
C GLY A 115 12.33 10.28 -0.27
N TYR A 116 11.68 9.13 -0.07
CA TYR A 116 11.55 8.50 1.25
C TYR A 116 12.79 7.68 1.61
N ASP A 117 13.20 7.71 2.88
CA ASP A 117 14.37 6.94 3.35
C ASP A 117 14.12 5.44 3.26
N MET A 118 12.90 5.03 3.58
CA MET A 118 12.48 3.63 3.59
C MET A 118 11.05 3.48 3.10
N VAL A 119 10.87 2.52 2.19
CA VAL A 119 9.56 2.00 1.80
C VAL A 119 9.63 0.50 1.99
N GLU A 120 8.80 -0.05 2.87
CA GLU A 120 8.70 -1.50 3.11
C GLU A 120 7.40 -2.04 2.53
N VAL A 121 7.44 -3.28 2.07
CA VAL A 121 6.26 -4.01 1.58
C VAL A 121 5.74 -4.90 2.69
N ALA A 122 4.44 -4.81 2.92
CA ALA A 122 3.67 -5.75 3.72
C ALA A 122 2.51 -6.28 2.86
N HIS A 123 1.90 -7.38 3.29
CA HIS A 123 0.64 -7.82 2.69
C HIS A 123 -0.40 -8.07 3.75
N ASN A 124 -1.65 -7.78 3.41
CA ASN A 124 -2.77 -8.04 4.29
C ASN A 124 -2.88 -9.54 4.63
N GLU A 125 -2.54 -10.42 3.70
CA GLU A 125 -2.60 -11.87 3.90
C GLU A 125 -1.55 -12.62 3.07
N ALA A 126 -1.32 -13.90 3.41
CA ALA A 126 -0.68 -14.93 2.60
C ALA A 126 0.78 -14.72 2.12
N CYS A 127 1.36 -13.52 2.18
CA CYS A 127 2.68 -13.23 1.66
C CYS A 127 3.47 -12.33 2.60
N GLY A 128 4.74 -12.69 2.87
CA GLY A 128 5.68 -11.81 3.57
C GLY A 128 5.20 -11.31 4.93
N LEU A 129 5.66 -10.11 5.28
CA LEU A 129 5.35 -9.46 6.55
C LEU A 129 3.86 -9.09 6.63
N ASP A 130 3.27 -9.26 7.81
CA ASP A 130 2.02 -8.61 8.14
C ASP A 130 2.24 -7.09 8.38
N VAL A 131 1.16 -6.32 8.39
CA VAL A 131 1.19 -4.86 8.48
C VAL A 131 1.87 -4.39 9.77
N ASP A 132 1.55 -5.01 10.91
CA ASP A 132 2.17 -4.68 12.20
C ASP A 132 3.65 -5.09 12.26
N GLU A 133 4.01 -6.23 11.68
CA GLU A 133 5.41 -6.67 11.57
C GLU A 133 6.27 -5.71 10.72
N ALA A 134 5.71 -5.18 9.62
CA ALA A 134 6.39 -4.20 8.77
C ALA A 134 6.55 -2.85 9.48
N ILE A 135 5.55 -2.42 10.26
CA ILE A 135 5.65 -1.22 11.11
C ILE A 135 6.75 -1.42 12.16
N ASP A 136 6.76 -2.56 12.85
CA ASP A 136 7.78 -2.92 13.85
C ASP A 136 9.19 -2.91 13.24
N SER A 137 9.34 -3.48 12.04
CA SER A 137 10.58 -3.50 11.26
C SER A 137 11.08 -2.09 10.97
N ALA A 138 10.21 -1.21 10.47
CA ALA A 138 10.55 0.18 10.16
C ALA A 138 10.97 0.97 11.42
N ILE A 139 10.25 0.79 12.53
CA ILE A 139 10.57 1.44 13.82
C ILE A 139 11.94 0.97 14.33
N LYS A 140 12.23 -0.34 14.26
CA LYS A 140 13.54 -0.90 14.62
C LYS A 140 14.68 -0.34 13.75
N LYS A 141 14.40 0.04 12.51
CA LYS A 141 15.35 0.72 11.60
C LYS A 141 15.47 2.24 11.87
N GLY A 142 14.77 2.75 12.88
CA GLY A 142 14.87 4.13 13.36
C GLY A 142 13.85 5.08 12.73
N ALA A 143 12.75 4.60 12.17
CA ALA A 143 11.65 5.46 11.74
C ALA A 143 11.01 6.17 12.94
N ALA A 144 10.96 7.50 12.89
CA ALA A 144 10.25 8.32 13.89
C ALA A 144 8.78 8.56 13.49
N ARG A 145 8.48 8.39 12.20
CA ARG A 145 7.15 8.46 11.62
C ARG A 145 6.94 7.34 10.61
N VAL A 146 5.77 6.72 10.64
CA VAL A 146 5.39 5.64 9.75
C VAL A 146 4.08 6.02 9.05
N VAL A 147 4.06 5.95 7.73
CA VAL A 147 2.87 6.15 6.91
C VAL A 147 2.52 4.85 6.23
N VAL A 148 1.34 4.33 6.50
CA VAL A 148 0.83 3.09 5.90
C VAL A 148 -0.12 3.47 4.78
N LEU A 149 0.04 2.88 3.59
CA LEU A 149 -0.92 2.97 2.49
C LEU A 149 -1.15 1.59 1.89
N THR A 150 -2.19 1.44 1.07
CA THR A 150 -2.51 0.17 0.44
C THR A 150 -2.73 0.31 -1.06
N THR A 151 -2.46 -0.76 -1.81
CA THR A 151 -2.83 -0.88 -3.23
C THR A 151 -4.33 -1.10 -3.42
N MET A 152 -5.08 -1.40 -2.35
CA MET A 152 -6.53 -1.56 -2.37
C MET A 152 -7.22 -0.20 -2.21
N VAL A 153 -7.22 0.58 -3.30
CA VAL A 153 -7.55 2.02 -3.28
C VAL A 153 -9.05 2.34 -3.33
N ILE A 154 -9.90 1.36 -3.67
CA ILE A 154 -11.35 1.53 -3.81
C ILE A 154 -12.04 1.26 -2.48
N LYS A 155 -12.92 2.17 -2.07
CA LYS A 155 -13.76 2.05 -0.85
C LYS A 155 -14.80 0.94 -0.97
N GLY A 156 -15.32 0.48 0.17
CA GLY A 156 -16.38 -0.52 0.28
C GLY A 156 -15.87 -1.97 0.38
N GLY A 157 -14.58 -2.18 0.66
CA GLY A 157 -13.97 -3.51 0.82
C GLY A 157 -13.37 -3.73 2.21
N THR A 158 -13.65 -4.86 2.85
CA THR A 158 -13.26 -5.16 4.23
C THR A 158 -11.75 -5.04 4.51
N HIS A 159 -10.89 -5.46 3.58
CA HIS A 159 -9.45 -5.49 3.84
C HIS A 159 -8.84 -4.11 4.10
N ALA A 160 -9.17 -3.12 3.26
CA ALA A 160 -8.63 -1.77 3.41
C ALA A 160 -9.31 -1.00 4.54
N GLU A 161 -10.63 -1.15 4.71
CA GLU A 161 -11.41 -0.37 5.69
C GLU A 161 -11.25 -0.90 7.12
N ASP A 162 -11.25 -2.23 7.28
CA ASP A 162 -11.33 -2.86 8.59
C ASP A 162 -10.04 -3.59 8.96
N ASP A 163 -9.51 -4.47 8.11
CA ASP A 163 -8.41 -5.37 8.51
C ASP A 163 -7.08 -4.62 8.67
N ILE A 164 -6.67 -3.86 7.67
CA ILE A 164 -5.45 -3.04 7.73
C ILE A 164 -5.60 -1.99 8.83
N ALA A 165 -6.76 -1.33 8.93
CA ALA A 165 -7.00 -0.34 9.97
C ALA A 165 -6.81 -0.95 11.37
N ARG A 166 -7.38 -2.13 11.63
CA ARG A 166 -7.23 -2.85 12.91
C ARG A 166 -5.77 -3.19 13.22
N LYS A 167 -5.00 -3.64 12.23
CA LYS A 167 -3.56 -3.93 12.38
C LYS A 167 -2.75 -2.67 12.66
N VAL A 168 -3.07 -1.56 12.00
CA VAL A 168 -2.44 -0.26 12.26
C VAL A 168 -2.77 0.25 13.66
N GLU A 169 -4.02 0.13 14.10
CA GLU A 169 -4.43 0.52 15.46
C GLU A 169 -3.75 -0.33 16.54
N LYS A 170 -3.57 -1.63 16.30
CA LYS A 170 -2.76 -2.51 17.16
C LYS A 170 -1.31 -1.99 17.24
N ALA A 171 -0.69 -1.69 16.10
CA ALA A 171 0.68 -1.17 16.06
C ALA A 171 0.84 0.19 16.78
N LYS A 172 -0.14 1.10 16.65
CA LYS A 172 -0.19 2.37 17.39
C LYS A 172 -0.18 2.16 18.90
N ARG A 173 -0.93 1.18 19.40
CA ARG A 173 -0.95 0.83 20.83
C ARG A 173 0.37 0.25 21.30
N SER A 174 1.05 -0.53 20.46
CA SER A 174 2.37 -1.11 20.74
C SER A 174 3.50 -0.06 20.70
N HIS A 175 3.35 1.02 19.93
CA HIS A 175 4.37 2.06 19.73
C HIS A 175 3.82 3.48 19.91
N PRO A 176 3.35 3.86 21.12
CA PRO A 176 2.71 5.15 21.37
C PRO A 176 3.65 6.36 21.16
N GLN A 177 4.96 6.14 21.12
CA GLN A 177 5.98 7.15 20.88
C GLN A 177 6.25 7.46 19.39
N VAL A 178 5.72 6.65 18.47
CA VAL A 178 5.93 6.80 17.02
C VAL A 178 4.64 7.30 16.37
N ASN A 179 4.76 8.32 15.50
CA ASN A 179 3.61 8.78 14.74
C ASN A 179 3.31 7.80 13.59
N ILE A 180 2.33 6.92 13.79
CA ILE A 180 1.86 5.96 12.79
C ILE A 180 0.56 6.49 12.18
N THR A 181 0.54 6.74 10.87
CA THR A 181 -0.63 7.24 10.14
C THR A 181 -1.06 6.21 9.10
N TYR A 182 -2.34 5.84 9.08
CA TYR A 182 -2.93 5.12 7.95
C TYR A 182 -3.46 6.15 6.94
N ALA A 183 -2.78 6.29 5.80
CA ALA A 183 -3.11 7.23 4.73
C ALA A 183 -4.21 6.64 3.83
N TRP A 184 -5.39 6.46 4.41
CA TRP A 184 -6.58 5.92 3.76
C TRP A 184 -7.82 6.63 4.36
N PRO A 185 -8.90 6.88 3.57
CA PRO A 185 -9.06 6.53 2.16
C PRO A 185 -8.38 7.50 1.20
N PHE A 186 -8.21 7.04 -0.04
CA PHE A 186 -7.80 7.90 -1.16
C PHE A 186 -8.94 8.84 -1.56
N ASP A 187 -8.56 10.03 -2.04
CA ASP A 187 -9.50 11.00 -2.61
C ASP A 187 -10.08 10.48 -3.93
N THR A 188 -11.41 10.46 -4.03
CA THR A 188 -12.11 9.89 -5.19
C THR A 188 -11.78 10.66 -6.48
N ASP A 189 -11.68 11.99 -6.41
CA ASP A 189 -11.39 12.80 -7.59
C ASP A 189 -9.93 12.60 -8.06
N GLN A 190 -8.98 12.38 -7.15
CA GLN A 190 -7.60 12.02 -7.52
C GLN A 190 -7.54 10.65 -8.22
N LEU A 191 -8.29 9.65 -7.72
CA LEU A 191 -8.37 8.35 -8.38
C LEU A 191 -9.02 8.46 -9.77
N ALA A 192 -10.11 9.23 -9.89
CA ALA A 192 -10.76 9.47 -11.17
C ALA A 192 -9.80 10.15 -12.16
N ARG A 193 -9.02 11.14 -11.72
CA ARG A 193 -7.99 11.79 -12.55
C ARG A 193 -6.92 10.81 -13.03
N LEU A 194 -6.44 9.92 -12.15
CA LEU A 194 -5.50 8.86 -12.54
C LEU A 194 -6.08 7.97 -13.64
N PHE A 195 -7.35 7.57 -13.52
CA PHE A 195 -7.99 6.71 -14.51
C PHE A 195 -8.23 7.43 -15.84
N VAL A 196 -8.67 8.69 -15.81
CA VAL A 196 -8.81 9.54 -17.00
C VAL A 196 -7.47 9.73 -17.70
N GLU A 197 -6.37 9.91 -16.95
CA GLU A 197 -5.03 10.00 -17.52
C GLU A 197 -4.65 8.73 -18.31
N GLN A 198 -4.99 7.55 -17.79
CA GLN A 198 -4.76 6.29 -18.52
C GLN A 198 -5.62 6.17 -19.78
N VAL A 199 -6.89 6.58 -19.73
CA VAL A 199 -7.76 6.63 -20.93
C VAL A 199 -7.14 7.53 -21.99
N ASN A 200 -6.69 8.73 -21.61
CA ASN A 200 -6.08 9.68 -22.54
C ASN A 200 -4.77 9.18 -23.16
N ARG A 201 -3.99 8.37 -22.42
CA ARG A 201 -2.76 7.73 -22.95
C ARG A 201 -3.05 6.61 -23.95
N SER A 202 -4.22 5.98 -23.87
CA SER A 202 -4.58 4.83 -24.71
C SER A 202 -4.96 5.18 -26.16
N GLN A 203 -4.96 6.46 -26.54
CA GLN A 203 -5.32 6.95 -27.89
C GLN A 203 -6.60 6.30 -28.45
N LEU A 204 -7.72 6.49 -27.74
CA LEU A 204 -9.04 6.49 -28.39
C LEU A 204 -9.25 7.80 -29.15
#